data_AF-A0A843IM57-F1
#
_entry.id   AF-A0A843IM57-F1
#
_cell.length_a   1.000
_cell.length_b   1.000
_cell.length_c   1.000
_cell.angle_alpha   90.00
_cell.angle_beta   90.00
_cell.angle_gamma   90.00
#
_symmetry.space_group_name_H-M   'P 1'
#
loop_
_entity.id
_entity.type
_entity.pdbx_description
1 polymer ?
#
loop_
_entity_poly.entity_id
_entity_poly.type
_entity_poly.pdbx_seq_one_letter_code
_entity_poly.pdbx_strand_id
1 'polypeptide(L)'
;MMTKTIKISEKTHKLLSELASKNETFNDVISFLIDYYYENEEFSDEEAEFYNKEIEKFENGNLEGVSKVSLSDLEKRISKLENELKK
;
A
#
# COMPACT_ATOMS: atom_id res chain seq x y z
N MET A 1 13.56 -15.29 -27.79
CA MET A 1 13.27 -14.72 -26.46
C MET A 1 14.01 -15.54 -25.42
N MET A 2 14.78 -14.91 -24.53
CA MET A 2 15.35 -15.63 -23.39
C MET A 2 14.25 -15.88 -22.35
N THR A 3 13.92 -17.13 -22.12
CA THR A 3 12.96 -17.51 -21.07
C THR A 3 13.68 -17.50 -19.74
N LYS A 4 13.39 -16.51 -18.89
CA LYS A 4 13.88 -16.49 -17.50
C LYS A 4 13.00 -17.41 -16.67
N THR A 5 13.62 -18.27 -15.86
CA THR A 5 12.91 -19.19 -14.97
C THR A 5 12.94 -18.61 -13.55
N ILE A 6 11.78 -18.58 -12.89
CA ILE A 6 11.64 -18.13 -11.51
C ILE A 6 11.24 -19.33 -10.66
N LYS A 7 11.91 -19.54 -9.53
CA LYS A 7 11.50 -20.54 -8.54
C LYS A 7 10.59 -19.85 -7.52
N ILE A 8 9.45 -20.47 -7.25
CA ILE A 8 8.46 -19.98 -6.28
C ILE A 8 8.17 -21.06 -5.24
N SER A 9 7.62 -20.65 -4.09
CA SER A 9 7.16 -21.60 -3.07
C SER A 9 5.94 -22.40 -3.55
N GLU A 10 5.74 -23.60 -3.01
CA GLU A 10 4.54 -24.40 -3.31
C GLU A 10 3.25 -23.67 -2.95
N LYS A 11 3.26 -22.91 -1.85
CA LYS A 11 2.12 -22.06 -1.43
C LYS A 11 1.80 -21.02 -2.50
N THR A 12 2.80 -20.33 -3.01
CA THR A 12 2.65 -19.34 -4.09
C THR A 12 2.13 -20.00 -5.37
N HIS A 13 2.68 -21.16 -5.75
CA HIS A 13 2.22 -21.91 -6.91
C HIS A 13 0.74 -22.30 -6.81
N LYS A 14 0.29 -22.76 -5.64
CA LYS A 14 -1.11 -23.12 -5.40
C LYS A 14 -2.04 -21.92 -5.58
N LEU A 15 -1.69 -20.77 -5.00
CA LEU A 15 -2.47 -19.55 -5.13
C LEU A 15 -2.55 -19.07 -6.58
N LEU A 16 -1.45 -19.11 -7.32
CA LEU A 16 -1.44 -18.78 -8.75
C LEU A 16 -2.32 -19.73 -9.58
N SER A 17 -2.35 -21.01 -9.19
CA SER A 17 -3.20 -22.01 -9.85
C SER A 17 -4.68 -21.80 -9.58
N GLU A 18 -5.04 -21.24 -8.43
CA GLU A 18 -6.42 -20.87 -8.07
C GLU A 18 -6.87 -19.58 -8.77
N LEU A 19 -5.93 -18.67 -9.04
CA LEU A 19 -6.17 -17.41 -9.77
C LEU A 19 -6.28 -17.61 -11.29
N ALA A 20 -5.57 -18.58 -11.85
CA ALA A 20 -5.54 -18.82 -13.29
C ALA A 20 -6.87 -19.40 -13.81
N SER A 21 -7.43 -18.80 -14.87
CA SER A 21 -8.51 -19.43 -15.63
C SER A 21 -7.98 -20.61 -16.44
N LYS A 22 -8.84 -21.58 -16.79
CA LYS A 22 -8.44 -22.76 -17.60
C LYS A 22 -7.77 -22.44 -18.95
N ASN A 23 -7.94 -21.21 -19.42
CA ASN A 23 -7.43 -20.74 -20.72
C ASN A 23 -6.18 -19.86 -20.59
N GLU A 24 -5.70 -19.60 -19.37
CA GLU A 24 -4.57 -18.71 -19.09
C GLU A 24 -3.32 -19.52 -18.72
N THR A 25 -2.16 -19.09 -19.19
CA THR A 25 -0.88 -19.65 -18.74
C THR A 25 -0.41 -18.92 -17.48
N PHE A 26 0.49 -19.54 -16.72
CA PHE A 26 1.12 -18.87 -15.57
C PHE A 26 1.82 -17.56 -15.97
N ASN A 27 2.36 -17.47 -17.19
CA ASN A 27 2.99 -16.24 -17.66
C ASN A 27 1.96 -15.12 -17.84
N ASP A 28 0.76 -15.44 -18.35
CA ASP A 28 -0.31 -14.45 -18.53
C ASP A 28 -0.78 -13.90 -17.18
N VAL A 29 -0.95 -14.79 -16.19
CA VAL A 29 -1.32 -14.41 -14.82
C VAL A 29 -0.22 -13.58 -14.17
N ILE A 30 1.04 -13.96 -14.31
CA ILE A 30 2.17 -13.20 -13.74
C ILE A 30 2.28 -11.82 -14.38
N SER A 31 2.16 -11.71 -15.70
CA SER A 31 2.19 -10.42 -16.39
C SER A 31 1.05 -9.53 -15.92
N PHE A 32 -0.18 -10.06 -15.84
CA PHE A 32 -1.33 -9.31 -15.33
C PHE A 32 -1.09 -8.80 -13.91
N LEU A 33 -0.54 -9.63 -13.01
CA LEU A 33 -0.26 -9.22 -11.63
C LEU A 33 0.83 -8.14 -11.55
N ILE A 34 1.84 -8.19 -12.42
CA ILE A 34 2.88 -7.17 -12.50
C ILE A 34 2.29 -5.86 -13.00
N ASP A 35 1.51 -5.90 -14.09
CA ASP A 35 0.87 -4.72 -14.66
C ASP A 35 -0.12 -4.12 -13.66
N TYR A 36 -0.94 -4.96 -13.01
CA TYR A 36 -1.85 -4.54 -11.94
C TYR A 36 -1.10 -3.87 -10.78
N TYR A 37 0.04 -4.44 -10.35
CA TYR A 37 0.86 -3.87 -9.30
C TYR A 37 1.39 -2.49 -9.70
N TYR A 38 1.88 -2.32 -10.93
CA TYR A 38 2.36 -1.01 -11.41
C TYR A 38 1.24 0.01 -11.62
N GLU A 39 0.07 -0.41 -12.09
CA GLU A 39 -1.06 0.47 -12.36
C GLU A 39 -1.84 0.85 -11.09
N ASN A 40 -1.81 -0.01 -10.07
CA ASN A 40 -2.55 0.15 -8.81
C ASN A 40 -1.62 0.28 -7.60
N GLU A 41 -0.33 0.58 -7.82
CA GLU A 41 0.57 1.01 -6.75
C GLU A 41 0.04 2.35 -6.22
N GLU A 42 -0.76 2.29 -5.15
CA GLU A 42 -1.31 3.50 -4.50
C GLU A 42 -0.21 4.34 -3.85
N PHE A 43 0.97 3.75 -3.64
CA PHE A 43 2.11 4.35 -2.96
C PHE A 43 3.38 4.04 -3.73
N SER A 44 4.23 5.03 -3.91
CA SER A 44 5.64 4.79 -4.28
C SER A 44 6.34 3.93 -3.23
N ASP A 45 7.44 3.26 -3.61
CA ASP A 45 8.30 2.52 -2.68
C ASP A 45 8.66 3.34 -1.42
N GLU A 46 8.95 4.63 -1.60
CA GLU A 46 9.28 5.55 -0.50
C GLU A 46 8.08 5.80 0.44
N GLU A 47 6.89 5.98 -0.13
CA GLU A 47 5.65 6.17 0.64
C GLU A 47 5.26 4.90 1.38
N ALA A 48 5.34 3.74 0.73
CA ALA A 48 5.07 2.45 1.34
C ALA A 48 6.03 2.19 2.52
N GLU A 49 7.33 2.48 2.34
CA GLU A 49 8.32 2.35 3.41
C GLU A 49 8.05 3.31 4.56
N PHE A 50 7.66 4.56 4.26
CA PHE A 50 7.25 5.53 5.28
C PHE A 50 6.05 5.04 6.10
N TYR A 51 4.97 4.62 5.44
CA TYR A 51 3.77 4.14 6.14
C TYR A 51 4.05 2.87 6.95
N ASN A 52 4.83 1.93 6.42
CA ASN A 52 5.21 0.73 7.15
C ASN A 52 5.98 1.06 8.44
N LYS A 53 6.90 2.04 8.40
CA LYS A 53 7.62 2.52 9.58
C LYS A 53 6.69 3.19 10.60
N GLU A 54 5.73 3.99 10.15
CA GLU A 54 4.76 4.62 11.06
C GLU A 54 3.84 3.58 11.72
N ILE A 55 3.34 2.61 10.95
CA ILE A 55 2.54 1.49 11.49
C ILE A 55 3.33 0.71 12.55
N GLU A 56 4.58 0.36 12.26
CA GLU A 56 5.45 -0.34 13.21
C GLU A 56 5.68 0.47 14.50
N LYS A 57 5.81 1.80 14.42
CA LYS A 57 5.88 2.66 15.61
C LYS A 57 4.60 2.57 16.45
N PHE A 58 3.43 2.64 15.81
CA PHE A 58 2.14 2.52 16.49
C PHE A 58 1.95 1.15 17.14
N GLU A 59 2.28 0.05 16.43
CA GLU A 59 2.18 -1.32 16.95
C GLU A 59 3.10 -1.54 18.15
N ASN A 60 4.28 -0.93 18.14
CA ASN A 60 5.22 -0.96 19.27
C ASN A 60 4.85 0.02 20.40
N GLY A 61 3.71 0.71 20.31
CA GLY A 61 3.21 1.64 21.32
C GLY A 61 3.99 2.96 21.40
N ASN A 62 4.82 3.27 20.41
CA ASN A 62 5.51 4.54 20.32
C ASN A 62 4.57 5.62 19.77
N LEU A 63 4.05 6.45 20.69
CA LEU A 63 3.17 7.58 20.39
C LEU A 63 3.92 8.92 20.42
N GLU A 64 5.25 8.93 20.30
CA GLU A 64 6.03 10.16 20.26
C GLU A 64 5.63 11.02 19.06
N GLY A 65 5.28 12.30 19.30
CA GLY A 65 4.74 13.19 18.28
C GLY A 65 3.25 12.96 17.94
N VAL A 66 2.62 11.93 18.52
CA VAL A 66 1.19 11.64 18.34
C VAL A 66 0.41 12.33 19.45
N SER A 67 -0.56 13.16 19.08
CA SER A 67 -1.48 13.78 20.02
C SER A 67 -2.89 13.26 19.80
N LYS A 68 -3.62 13.03 20.88
CA LYS A 68 -5.05 12.71 20.79
C LYS A 68 -5.80 13.97 20.38
N VAL A 69 -6.43 13.94 19.22
CA VAL A 69 -7.21 15.06 18.68
C VAL A 69 -8.66 14.60 18.50
N SER A 70 -9.62 15.40 18.96
CA SER A 70 -11.03 15.17 18.67
C SER A 70 -11.46 15.84 17.36
N LEU A 71 -12.58 15.40 16.78
CA LEU A 71 -13.16 16.08 15.61
C LEU A 71 -13.40 17.58 15.87
N SER A 72 -13.84 17.95 17.08
CA SER A 72 -14.04 19.35 17.46
C SER A 72 -12.73 20.16 17.47
N ASP A 73 -11.62 19.54 17.85
CA ASP A 73 -10.31 20.20 17.83
C ASP A 73 -9.80 20.43 16.41
N LEU A 74 -10.10 19.50 15.49
CA LEU A 74 -9.81 19.65 14.07
C LEU A 74 -10.64 20.78 13.45
N GLU A 75 -11.96 20.80 13.71
CA GLU A 75 -12.86 21.87 13.22
C GLU A 75 -12.39 23.26 13.67
N LYS A 76 -12.05 23.41 14.96
CA LYS A 76 -11.51 24.68 15.47
C LYS A 76 -10.21 25.09 14.79
N ARG A 77 -9.30 24.15 14.53
CA ARG A 77 -8.05 24.42 13.82
C ARG A 77 -8.30 24.84 12.37
N ILE A 78 -9.19 24.16 11.67
CA ILE A 78 -9.58 24.49 10.29
C ILE A 78 -10.19 25.89 10.24
N SER A 79 -11.19 26.19 11.08
CA SER A 79 -11.80 27.52 11.13
C SER A 79 -10.81 28.63 11.47
N LYS A 80 -9.79 28.33 12.28
CA LYS A 80 -8.74 29.31 12.59
C LYS A 80 -7.88 29.61 11.37
N LEU A 81 -7.43 28.57 10.65
CA LEU A 81 -6.63 28.70 9.43
C LEU A 81 -7.40 29.42 8.31
N GLU A 82 -8.68 29.12 8.13
CA GLU A 82 -9.54 29.79 7.15
C GLU A 82 -9.72 31.29 7.44
N ASN A 83 -9.76 31.67 8.72
CA ASN A 83 -9.85 33.08 9.13
C ASN A 83 -8.51 33.81 8.97
N GLU A 84 -7.39 33.11 9.14
CA GLU A 84 -6.04 33.66 8.89
C GLU A 84 -5.78 33.88 7.40
N LEU A 85 -6.31 33.01 6.53
CA LEU A 85 -6.23 33.15 5.05
C LEU A 85 -7.10 34.28 4.47
N LYS A 86 -8.10 34.77 5.23
CA LYS A 86 -9.01 35.85 4.80
C LYS A 86 -8.54 37.24 5.23
N LYS A 87 -7.42 37.36 5.95
CA LYS A 87 -6.77 38.63 6.29
C LYS A 87 -5.70 38.98 5.27
#